data_AF-A0A2N7VCF8-F1
#
_entry.id   AF-A0A2N7VCF8-F1
#
_cell.length_a   1.000
_cell.length_b   1.000
_cell.length_c   1.000
_cell.angle_alpha   90.00
_cell.angle_beta   90.00
_cell.angle_gamma   90.00
#
_symmetry.space_group_name_H-M   'P 1'
#
loop_
_entity.id
_entity.type
_entity.pdbx_description
1 polymer ?
#
loop_
_entity_poly.entity_id
_entity_poly.type
_entity_poly.pdbx_seq_one_letter_code
_entity_poly.pdbx_strand_id
1 'polypeptide(L)'
;AAKTYTERSDAFTSTVYEQSKTLQPAADKFKLTIQTAAVTDKPNPALPPDSPLNNPKFLAAVFAGDSIKDRNNTQAIDVGNNTLISARVTDYKPAATPPLASVKDAVRTRYVAEQAAELARKDGEAKLAQLQKSNSATGFSTEAKV
;
A
#
# COMPACT_ATOMS: atom_id res chain seq x y z
N ALA A 1 16.55 -21.12 23.50
CA ALA A 1 15.64 -20.37 22.62
C ALA A 1 16.36 -19.80 21.39
N ALA A 2 17.43 -19.00 21.54
CA ALA A 2 18.14 -18.40 20.40
C ALA A 2 18.75 -19.43 19.42
N LYS A 3 19.41 -20.48 19.92
CA LYS A 3 20.05 -21.51 19.07
C LYS A 3 19.06 -22.26 18.17
N THR A 4 17.93 -22.69 18.74
CA THR A 4 16.85 -23.36 17.99
C THR A 4 16.18 -22.44 16.97
N TYR A 5 16.09 -21.13 17.26
CA TYR A 5 15.60 -20.16 16.28
C TYR A 5 16.55 -20.07 15.09
N THR A 6 17.84 -19.87 15.33
CA THR A 6 18.87 -19.82 14.26
C THR A 6 18.85 -21.08 13.40
N GLU A 7 18.83 -22.26 14.01
CA GLU A 7 18.77 -23.54 13.28
C GLU A 7 17.50 -23.67 12.41
N ARG A 8 16.35 -23.23 12.92
CA ARG A 8 15.09 -23.23 12.16
C ARG A 8 15.08 -22.18 11.05
N SER A 9 15.67 -21.02 11.29
CA SER A 9 15.84 -19.93 10.32
C SER A 9 16.73 -20.36 9.15
N ASP A 10 17.86 -21.00 9.43
CA ASP A 10 18.76 -21.53 8.41
C ASP A 10 18.07 -22.63 7.60
N ALA A 11 17.39 -23.56 8.28
CA ALA A 11 16.63 -24.62 7.62
C ALA A 11 15.48 -24.07 6.76
N PHE A 12 14.79 -23.02 7.19
CA PHE A 12 13.75 -22.36 6.40
C PHE A 12 14.36 -21.70 5.16
N THR A 13 15.46 -20.96 5.35
CA THR A 13 16.19 -20.26 4.28
C THR A 13 16.70 -21.23 3.21
N SER A 14 17.33 -22.34 3.61
CA SER A 14 17.77 -23.39 2.69
C SER A 14 16.57 -24.02 1.97
N THR A 15 15.48 -24.32 2.67
CA THR A 15 14.31 -24.97 2.06
C THR A 15 13.65 -24.07 1.00
N VAL A 16 13.44 -22.77 1.29
CA VAL A 16 12.81 -21.85 0.32
C VAL A 16 13.72 -21.56 -0.88
N TYR A 17 15.04 -21.62 -0.69
CA TYR A 17 16.04 -21.45 -1.74
C TYR A 17 16.14 -22.69 -2.65
N GLU A 18 16.28 -23.88 -2.06
CA GLU A 18 16.35 -25.16 -2.79
C GLU A 18 15.05 -25.44 -3.56
N GLN A 19 13.91 -25.10 -2.96
CA GLN A 19 12.59 -25.32 -3.54
C GLN A 19 12.05 -24.04 -4.18
N SER A 20 12.87 -23.34 -4.96
CA SER A 20 12.57 -22.01 -5.50
C SER A 20 11.23 -21.89 -6.25
N LYS A 21 10.65 -22.98 -6.76
CA LYS A 21 9.40 -22.94 -7.53
C LYS A 21 8.12 -23.16 -6.71
N THR A 22 8.23 -23.52 -5.42
CA THR A 22 7.07 -23.81 -4.57
C THR A 22 7.35 -23.51 -3.10
N LEU A 23 6.32 -23.06 -2.38
CA LEU A 23 6.39 -22.84 -0.92
C LEU A 23 5.91 -24.06 -0.13
N GLN A 24 5.34 -25.08 -0.80
CA GLN A 24 4.75 -26.26 -0.16
C GLN A 24 5.75 -27.03 0.73
N PRO A 25 7.00 -27.29 0.31
CA PRO A 25 7.95 -28.04 1.14
C PRO A 25 8.31 -27.31 2.44
N ALA A 26 8.41 -25.97 2.40
CA ALA A 26 8.63 -25.16 3.58
C ALA A 26 7.36 -25.14 4.47
N ALA A 27 6.18 -25.01 3.86
CA ALA A 27 4.91 -25.07 4.57
C ALA A 27 4.74 -26.41 5.32
N ASP A 28 4.98 -27.55 4.66
CA ASP A 28 4.84 -28.87 5.26
C ASP A 28 5.87 -29.12 6.37
N LYS A 29 7.15 -28.77 6.12
CA LYS A 29 8.25 -28.96 7.07
C LYS A 29 8.04 -28.18 8.37
N PHE A 30 7.54 -26.95 8.27
CA PHE A 30 7.30 -26.07 9.41
C PHE A 30 5.84 -26.08 9.89
N LYS A 31 4.97 -26.88 9.27
CA LYS A 31 3.51 -26.94 9.52
C LYS A 31 2.84 -25.56 9.45
N LEU A 32 3.21 -24.78 8.43
CA LEU A 32 2.68 -23.45 8.17
C LEU A 32 1.59 -23.51 7.09
N THR A 33 0.66 -22.58 7.13
CA THR A 33 -0.36 -22.40 6.09
C THR A 33 0.14 -21.41 5.05
N ILE A 34 0.07 -21.77 3.77
CA ILE A 34 0.36 -20.83 2.67
C ILE A 34 -0.76 -19.79 2.62
N GLN A 35 -0.39 -18.52 2.67
CA GLN A 35 -1.31 -17.40 2.57
C GLN A 35 -1.10 -16.67 1.26
N THR A 36 -2.20 -16.22 0.65
CA THR A 36 -2.19 -15.37 -0.54
C THR A 36 -2.56 -13.94 -0.16
N ALA A 37 -1.74 -12.99 -0.57
CA ALA A 37 -1.97 -11.58 -0.37
C ALA A 37 -1.67 -10.79 -1.65
N ALA A 38 -2.41 -9.72 -1.88
CA ALA A 38 -2.10 -8.74 -2.91
C ALA A 38 -1.25 -7.63 -2.29
N VAL A 39 -0.07 -7.38 -2.85
CA VAL A 39 0.86 -6.34 -2.39
C VAL A 39 1.20 -5.39 -3.53
N THR A 40 1.54 -4.16 -3.18
CA THR A 40 2.04 -3.12 -4.09
C THR A 40 3.49 -2.79 -3.76
N ASP A 41 4.18 -2.13 -4.68
CA ASP A 41 5.54 -1.59 -4.46
C ASP A 41 5.62 -0.65 -3.25
N LYS A 42 4.48 -0.01 -2.92
CA LYS A 42 4.30 0.84 -1.74
C LYS A 42 3.62 0.09 -0.59
N PRO A 43 3.97 0.40 0.67
CA PRO A 43 3.24 -0.09 1.83
C PRO A 43 1.76 0.25 1.76
N ASN A 44 0.90 -0.70 2.15
CA ASN A 44 -0.53 -0.50 2.21
C ASN A 44 -0.91 0.18 3.53
N PRO A 45 -1.46 1.41 3.50
CA PRO A 45 -1.85 2.14 4.71
C PRO A 45 -3.05 1.52 5.44
N ALA A 46 -3.79 0.60 4.81
CA ALA A 46 -4.88 -0.14 5.45
C ALA A 46 -4.39 -1.35 6.28
N LEU A 47 -3.13 -1.76 6.11
CA LEU A 47 -2.53 -2.82 6.92
C LEU A 47 -1.87 -2.23 8.17
N PRO A 48 -1.76 -3.00 9.27
CA PRO A 48 -1.01 -2.57 10.45
C PRO A 48 0.42 -2.14 10.08
N PRO A 49 1.00 -1.13 10.78
CA PRO A 49 2.37 -0.69 10.55
C PRO A 49 3.39 -1.84 10.67
N ASP A 50 3.14 -2.74 11.62
CA ASP A 50 3.98 -3.92 11.89
C ASP A 50 3.62 -5.13 11.02
N SER A 51 2.80 -4.95 9.98
CA SER A 51 2.46 -6.04 9.08
C SER A 51 3.70 -6.51 8.31
N PRO A 52 3.99 -7.81 8.27
CA PRO A 52 5.13 -8.33 7.51
C PRO A 52 5.04 -8.02 6.00
N LEU A 53 3.82 -7.82 5.49
CA LEU A 53 3.56 -7.42 4.10
C LEU A 53 3.95 -5.98 3.79
N ASN A 54 4.06 -5.11 4.80
CA ASN A 54 4.52 -3.73 4.67
C ASN A 54 6.03 -3.59 4.87
N ASN A 55 6.75 -4.68 5.16
CA ASN A 55 8.19 -4.61 5.39
C ASN A 55 8.93 -4.21 4.10
N PRO A 56 9.78 -3.17 4.13
CA PRO A 56 10.43 -2.67 2.92
C PRO A 56 11.37 -3.68 2.27
N LYS A 57 12.05 -4.54 3.05
CA LYS A 57 12.90 -5.60 2.51
C LYS A 57 12.06 -6.67 1.81
N PHE A 58 10.91 -7.00 2.40
CA PHE A 58 9.96 -7.95 1.81
C PHE A 58 9.41 -7.46 0.48
N LEU A 59 8.92 -6.21 0.45
CA LEU A 59 8.43 -5.60 -0.79
C LEU A 59 9.52 -5.57 -1.87
N ALA A 60 10.73 -5.13 -1.53
CA ALA A 60 11.85 -5.12 -2.48
C ALA A 60 12.14 -6.50 -3.08
N ALA A 61 12.08 -7.57 -2.26
CA ALA A 61 12.33 -8.92 -2.74
C ALA A 61 11.18 -9.49 -3.59
N VAL A 62 9.92 -9.22 -3.23
CA VAL A 62 8.75 -9.64 -4.02
C VAL A 62 8.75 -8.98 -5.40
N PHE A 63 9.16 -7.72 -5.46
CA PHE A 63 9.27 -6.95 -6.70
C PHE A 63 10.66 -7.05 -7.37
N ALA A 64 11.53 -7.94 -6.91
CA ALA A 64 12.82 -8.18 -7.53
C ALA A 64 12.67 -8.88 -8.89
N GLY A 65 13.66 -8.69 -9.77
CA GLY A 65 13.68 -9.26 -11.11
C GLY A 65 13.48 -10.78 -11.11
N ASP A 66 14.16 -11.51 -10.23
CA ASP A 66 14.08 -12.97 -10.14
C ASP A 66 12.68 -13.45 -9.71
N SER A 67 12.06 -12.72 -8.76
CA SER A 67 10.71 -13.03 -8.26
C SER A 67 9.63 -12.78 -9.32
N ILE A 68 9.76 -11.68 -10.07
CA ILE A 68 8.81 -11.30 -11.12
C ILE A 68 9.00 -12.14 -12.39
N LYS A 69 10.23 -12.28 -12.87
CA LYS A 69 10.57 -12.91 -14.15
C LYS A 69 10.59 -14.43 -14.03
N ASP A 70 11.34 -14.94 -13.07
CA ASP A 70 11.58 -16.39 -12.95
C ASP A 70 10.57 -17.07 -12.03
N ARG A 71 9.68 -16.29 -11.39
CA ARG A 71 8.63 -16.79 -10.49
C ARG A 71 9.19 -17.66 -9.36
N ASN A 72 10.41 -17.33 -8.96
CA ASN A 72 11.12 -17.96 -7.85
C ASN A 72 10.59 -17.43 -6.51
N ASN A 73 10.76 -18.21 -5.46
CA ASN A 73 10.54 -17.79 -4.09
C ASN A 73 11.53 -16.67 -3.74
N THR A 74 11.06 -15.70 -2.96
CA THR A 74 11.95 -14.72 -2.34
C THR A 74 12.82 -15.42 -1.30
N GLN A 75 13.96 -14.82 -1.00
CA GLN A 75 14.76 -15.21 0.16
C GLN A 75 13.93 -15.11 1.45
N ALA A 76 14.36 -15.83 2.48
CA ALA A 76 13.80 -15.67 3.82
C ALA A 76 14.19 -14.30 4.36
N ILE A 77 13.18 -13.48 4.67
CA ILE A 77 13.34 -12.09 5.10
C ILE A 77 12.90 -12.00 6.55
N ASP A 78 13.79 -11.49 7.38
CA ASP A 78 13.48 -11.16 8.77
C ASP A 78 12.65 -9.88 8.83
N VAL A 79 11.43 -10.02 9.33
CA VAL A 79 10.47 -8.93 9.52
C VAL A 79 10.48 -8.39 10.95
N GLY A 80 11.38 -8.88 11.80
CA GLY A 80 11.45 -8.59 13.22
C GLY A 80 10.67 -9.60 14.07
N ASN A 81 10.76 -9.44 15.39
CA ASN A 81 10.04 -10.26 16.37
C ASN A 81 10.23 -11.77 16.17
N ASN A 82 11.46 -12.21 15.84
CA ASN A 82 11.79 -13.60 15.56
C ASN A 82 10.87 -14.24 14.49
N THR A 83 10.52 -13.47 13.46
CA THR A 83 9.65 -13.93 12.38
C THR A 83 10.34 -13.78 11.03
N LEU A 84 10.36 -14.87 10.26
CA LEU A 84 10.82 -14.89 8.88
C LEU A 84 9.63 -15.02 7.92
N ILE A 85 9.70 -14.34 6.78
CA ILE A 85 8.75 -14.47 5.69
C ILE A 85 9.46 -14.76 4.38
N SER A 86 8.84 -15.59 3.54
CA SER A 86 9.20 -15.79 2.14
C SER A 86 7.90 -15.81 1.34
N ALA A 87 7.95 -15.28 0.13
CA ALA A 87 6.79 -15.22 -0.76
C ALA A 87 7.17 -15.68 -2.17
N ARG A 88 6.14 -16.02 -2.94
CA ARG A 88 6.26 -16.35 -4.35
C ARG A 88 5.25 -15.54 -5.13
N VAL A 89 5.71 -14.89 -6.20
CA VAL A 89 4.85 -14.08 -7.05
C VAL A 89 4.05 -15.02 -7.97
N THR A 90 2.75 -15.18 -7.73
CA THR A 90 1.88 -16.01 -8.57
C THR A 90 1.30 -15.24 -9.75
N ASP A 91 0.96 -13.97 -9.53
CA ASP A 91 0.48 -13.04 -10.55
C ASP A 91 1.24 -11.71 -10.43
N TYR A 92 1.62 -11.11 -11.56
CA TYR A 92 2.33 -9.83 -11.56
C TYR A 92 1.67 -8.92 -12.59
N LYS A 93 1.18 -7.78 -12.10
CA LYS A 93 0.59 -6.74 -12.92
C LYS A 93 1.56 -5.56 -12.99
N PRO A 94 2.21 -5.32 -14.15
CA PRO A 94 3.08 -4.17 -14.30
C PRO A 94 2.29 -2.88 -14.11
N ALA A 95 2.95 -1.85 -13.60
CA ALA A 95 2.37 -0.51 -13.55
C ALA A 95 2.09 -0.05 -14.99
N ALA A 96 0.83 -0.08 -15.39
CA ALA A 96 0.36 0.42 -16.67
C ALA A 96 -0.38 1.73 -16.44
N THR A 97 -0.15 2.72 -17.30
CA THR A 97 -0.99 3.91 -17.34
C THR A 97 -2.39 3.46 -17.76
N PRO A 98 -3.40 3.55 -16.87
CA PRO A 98 -4.76 3.19 -17.26
C PRO A 98 -5.18 4.11 -18.42
N PRO A 99 -5.87 3.57 -19.44
CA PRO A 99 -6.30 4.37 -20.58
C PRO A 99 -7.19 5.53 -20.11
N LEU A 100 -7.11 6.66 -20.80
CA LEU A 100 -7.85 7.88 -20.44
C LEU A 100 -9.35 7.59 -20.22
N ALA A 101 -9.93 6.67 -21.00
CA ALA A 101 -11.32 6.24 -20.85
C ALA A 101 -11.66 5.70 -19.46
N SER A 102 -10.75 4.96 -18.82
CA SER A 102 -10.98 4.35 -17.49
C SER A 102 -10.81 5.33 -16.33
N VAL A 103 -10.08 6.44 -16.54
CA VAL A 103 -9.82 7.44 -15.50
C VAL A 103 -10.57 8.76 -15.71
N LYS A 104 -11.26 8.92 -16.84
CA LYS A 104 -11.92 10.16 -17.23
C LYS A 104 -12.92 10.67 -16.19
N ASP A 105 -13.78 9.79 -15.68
CA ASP A 105 -14.78 10.17 -14.67
C ASP A 105 -14.13 10.52 -13.33
N ALA A 106 -13.13 9.76 -12.89
CA ALA A 106 -12.39 10.05 -11.66
C ALA A 106 -11.66 11.41 -11.73
N VAL A 107 -11.02 11.70 -12.88
CA VAL A 107 -10.34 12.98 -13.13
C VAL A 107 -11.34 14.13 -13.21
N ARG A 108 -12.46 13.96 -13.92
CA ARG A 108 -13.51 14.97 -14.01
C ARG A 108 -14.06 15.32 -12.63
N THR A 109 -14.35 14.32 -11.80
CA THR A 109 -14.88 14.56 -10.44
C THR A 109 -13.88 15.36 -9.60
N ARG A 110 -12.60 15.02 -9.64
CA ARG A 110 -11.55 15.79 -8.94
C ARG A 110 -11.42 17.22 -9.46
N TYR A 111 -11.41 17.38 -10.78
CA TYR A 111 -11.30 18.71 -11.41
C TYR A 111 -12.50 19.61 -11.06
N VAL A 112 -13.71 19.06 -11.07
CA VAL A 112 -14.91 19.80 -10.65
C VAL A 112 -14.82 20.20 -9.18
N ALA A 113 -14.36 19.32 -8.30
CA ALA A 113 -14.17 19.63 -6.88
C ALA A 113 -13.12 20.72 -6.65
N GLU A 114 -11.99 20.67 -7.37
CA GLU A 114 -10.94 21.70 -7.30
C GLU A 114 -11.45 23.06 -7.79
N GLN A 115 -12.13 23.11 -8.94
CA GLN A 115 -12.68 24.34 -9.47
C GLN A 115 -13.80 24.90 -8.59
N ALA A 116 -14.64 24.04 -8.01
CA ALA A 116 -15.65 24.45 -7.05
C ALA A 116 -15.03 25.07 -5.80
N ALA A 117 -13.95 24.46 -5.26
CA ALA A 117 -13.24 24.99 -4.11
C ALA A 117 -12.56 26.34 -4.41
N GLU A 118 -11.95 26.50 -5.58
CA GLU A 118 -11.35 27.77 -5.98
C GLU A 118 -12.39 28.89 -6.15
N LEU A 119 -13.51 28.58 -6.81
CA LEU A 119 -14.62 29.53 -6.98
C LEU A 119 -15.25 29.90 -5.64
N ALA A 120 -15.48 28.92 -4.75
CA ALA A 120 -16.00 29.17 -3.41
C ALA A 120 -15.08 30.07 -2.58
N ARG A 121 -13.76 29.87 -2.68
CA ARG A 121 -12.77 30.75 -2.04
C ARG A 121 -12.83 32.18 -2.57
N LYS A 122 -12.88 32.35 -3.91
CA LYS A 122 -12.99 33.69 -4.53
C LYS A 122 -14.29 34.40 -4.14
N ASP A 123 -15.41 33.69 -4.13
CA ASP A 123 -16.71 34.23 -3.71
C ASP A 123 -16.70 34.60 -2.22
N GLY A 124 -16.11 33.76 -1.36
CA GLY A 124 -15.91 34.04 0.05
C GLY A 124 -15.04 35.27 0.30
N GLU A 125 -13.93 35.40 -0.42
CA GLU A 125 -13.04 36.58 -0.36
C GLU A 125 -13.78 37.85 -0.82
N ALA A 126 -14.56 37.78 -1.89
CA ALA A 126 -15.33 38.92 -2.40
C ALA A 126 -16.43 39.36 -1.42
N LYS A 127 -17.16 38.40 -0.83
CA LYS A 127 -18.19 38.67 0.18
C LYS A 127 -17.59 39.20 1.48
N LEU A 128 -16.43 38.69 1.90
CA LEU A 128 -15.69 39.21 3.05
C LEU A 128 -15.24 40.66 2.82
N ALA A 129 -14.70 40.96 1.63
CA ALA A 129 -14.30 42.32 1.28
C ALA A 129 -15.49 43.29 1.21
N GLN A 130 -16.67 42.82 0.76
CA GLN A 130 -17.90 43.59 0.85
C GLN A 130 -18.31 43.83 2.30
N LEU A 131 -18.34 42.80 3.15
CA LEU A 131 -18.68 42.90 4.57
C LEU A 131 -17.79 43.92 5.30
N GLN A 132 -16.48 43.87 5.06
CA GLN A 132 -15.51 44.80 5.65
C GLN A 132 -15.75 46.26 5.25
N LYS A 133 -16.27 46.50 4.04
CA LYS A 133 -16.58 47.86 3.54
C LYS A 133 -17.95 48.38 3.98
N SER A 134 -18.93 47.50 4.11
CA SER A 134 -20.33 47.87 4.36
C SER A 134 -20.78 47.72 5.82
N ASN A 135 -20.00 47.06 6.69
CA ASN A 135 -20.38 46.70 8.07
C ASN A 135 -21.77 46.03 8.18
N SER A 136 -22.24 45.40 7.10
CA SER A 136 -23.58 44.84 7.00
C SER A 136 -23.51 43.37 6.58
N ALA A 137 -24.08 42.49 7.40
CA ALA A 137 -24.14 41.04 7.16
C ALA A 137 -25.20 40.62 6.12
N THR A 138 -25.71 41.56 5.33
CA THR A 138 -26.76 41.29 4.34
C THR A 138 -26.20 40.35 3.25
N GLY A 139 -26.72 39.12 3.18
CA GLY A 139 -26.27 38.08 2.23
C GLY A 139 -25.50 36.90 2.87
N PHE A 140 -25.23 36.95 4.17
CA PHE A 140 -24.76 35.79 4.95
C PHE A 140 -25.94 35.10 5.64
N SER A 141 -25.89 33.78 5.78
CA SER A 141 -26.87 33.05 6.58
C SER A 141 -26.77 33.48 8.05
N THR A 142 -27.90 33.48 8.76
CA THR A 142 -27.94 33.70 10.21
C THR A 142 -26.98 32.74 10.93
N GLU A 143 -26.34 33.23 12.00
CA GLU A 143 -25.40 32.46 12.82
C GLU A 143 -25.92 31.04 13.07
N ALA A 144 -25.17 30.04 12.62
CA ALA A 144 -25.41 28.67 13.00
C ALA A 144 -25.08 28.55 14.50
N LYS A 145 -26.12 28.49 15.34
CA LYS A 145 -25.96 28.11 16.74
C LYS A 145 -25.37 26.70 16.80
N VAL A 146 -24.09 26.63 17.16
CA VAL A 146 -23.40 25.43 17.64
C VAL A 146 -23.82 25.17 19.08
#